data_AF-A0A7T7BPQ8-F1
#
_entry.id   AF-A0A7T7BPQ8-F1
#
_cell.length_a   1.000
_cell.length_b   1.000
_cell.length_c   1.000
_cell.angle_alpha   90.00
_cell.angle_beta   90.00
_cell.angle_gamma   90.00
#
_symmetry.space_group_name_H-M   'P 1'
#
loop_
_entity.id
_entity.type
_entity.pdbx_description
1 polymer ?
#
loop_
_entity_poly.entity_id
_entity_poly.type
_entity_poly.pdbx_seq_one_letter_code
_entity_poly.pdbx_strand_id
1 'polypeptide(L)'
;MRILQLLPSGRIDNQVRGISKGILELYLQKPNHTVIAVNRDPSHPTSDALADLPKAEGTTLEIIKLYALSQTDPAAAVKALAAKGITHIDILVANAGIALSWPKVSEVKVKETQKHTDVNLYGFIHLYQAFRPVLKEAQAPKLVPIGSGSAFLMQVAPTLGLNERTYHS
;
A
#
# COMPACT_ATOMS: atom_id res chain seq x y z
N MET A 1 -8.50 -16.70 7.61
CA MET A 1 -8.61 -15.22 7.44
C MET A 1 -7.89 -14.81 6.17
N ARG A 2 -8.48 -13.92 5.36
CA ARG A 2 -7.98 -13.45 4.06
C ARG A 2 -7.45 -12.03 4.17
N ILE A 3 -6.18 -11.83 3.84
CA ILE A 3 -5.49 -10.55 4.05
C ILE A 3 -4.94 -10.08 2.73
N LEU A 4 -5.40 -8.92 2.28
CA LEU A 4 -4.85 -8.25 1.12
C LEU A 4 -3.85 -7.19 1.57
N GLN A 5 -2.58 -7.38 1.21
CA GLN A 5 -1.51 -6.43 1.47
C GLN A 5 -1.10 -5.75 0.17
N LEU A 6 -1.38 -4.45 0.06
CA LEU A 6 -0.78 -3.60 -0.98
C LEU A 6 0.70 -3.37 -0.66
N LEU A 7 1.55 -3.60 -1.64
CA LEU A 7 3.00 -3.41 -1.53
C LEU A 7 3.36 -2.01 -2.06
N PRO A 8 4.36 -1.32 -1.50
CA PRO A 8 4.62 0.08 -1.79
C PRO A 8 4.93 0.31 -3.26
N SER A 9 4.32 1.37 -3.79
CA SER A 9 4.59 1.93 -5.12
C SER A 9 5.91 2.74 -5.21
N GLY A 10 6.78 2.60 -4.19
CA GLY A 10 7.70 3.62 -3.71
C GLY A 10 8.98 3.88 -4.51
N ARG A 11 9.41 2.96 -5.36
CA ARG A 11 10.55 3.14 -6.26
C ARG A 11 10.27 2.42 -7.59
N ILE A 12 11.11 2.67 -8.58
CA ILE A 12 11.02 2.09 -9.93
C ILE A 12 11.13 0.54 -9.91
N ASP A 13 11.44 -0.05 -8.76
CA ASP A 13 11.59 -1.49 -8.57
C ASP A 13 10.32 -2.18 -8.06
N ASN A 14 9.98 -3.33 -8.64
CA ASN A 14 8.86 -4.20 -8.22
C ASN A 14 9.13 -4.94 -6.89
N GLN A 15 10.00 -4.41 -6.02
CA GLN A 15 10.50 -5.10 -4.84
C GLN A 15 9.59 -4.92 -3.62
N VAL A 16 9.28 -6.04 -2.96
CA VAL A 16 8.64 -6.09 -1.65
C VAL A 16 9.70 -5.98 -0.57
N ARG A 17 9.73 -4.85 0.14
CA ARG A 17 10.71 -4.57 1.20
C ARG A 17 10.10 -3.79 2.35
N GLY A 18 10.87 -3.65 3.43
CA GLY A 18 10.52 -2.81 4.58
C GLY A 18 9.19 -3.23 5.22
N ILE A 19 8.36 -2.23 5.56
CA ILE A 19 7.08 -2.42 6.27
C ILE A 19 6.19 -3.47 5.60
N SER A 20 6.03 -3.40 4.28
CA SER A 20 5.19 -4.37 3.56
C SER A 20 5.72 -5.79 3.59
N LYS A 21 7.05 -5.98 3.53
CA LYS A 21 7.65 -7.31 3.64
C LYS A 21 7.45 -7.88 5.05
N GLY A 22 7.67 -7.06 6.08
CA GLY A 22 7.47 -7.48 7.47
C GLY A 22 6.02 -7.86 7.78
N ILE A 23 5.03 -7.10 7.27
CA ILE A 23 3.61 -7.45 7.44
C ILE A 23 3.27 -8.74 6.69
N LEU A 24 3.78 -8.92 5.46
CA LEU A 24 3.60 -10.14 4.69
C LEU A 24 4.14 -11.36 5.44
N GLU A 25 5.40 -11.32 5.87
CA GLU A 25 6.05 -12.40 6.63
C GLU A 25 5.28 -12.71 7.93
N LEU A 26 4.88 -11.67 8.68
CA LEU A 26 4.12 -11.83 9.93
C LEU A 26 2.83 -12.63 9.70
N TYR A 27 2.07 -12.33 8.65
CA TYR A 27 0.81 -13.03 8.39
C TYR A 27 1.00 -14.41 7.75
N LEU A 28 2.08 -14.64 7.02
CA LEU A 28 2.44 -15.97 6.54
C LEU A 28 2.77 -16.93 7.69
N GLN A 29 3.30 -16.42 8.80
CA GLN A 29 3.59 -17.20 10.00
C GLN A 29 2.36 -17.50 10.89
N LYS A 30 1.16 -17.05 10.52
CA LYS A 30 -0.08 -17.39 11.24
C LYS A 30 -0.80 -18.52 10.53
N PRO A 31 -1.29 -19.56 11.23
CA PRO A 31 -1.93 -20.71 10.59
C PRO A 31 -3.32 -20.37 10.02
N ASN A 32 -3.79 -21.08 9.00
CA ASN A 32 -5.12 -20.94 8.40
C ASN A 32 -5.44 -19.54 7.81
N HIS A 33 -4.45 -18.93 7.16
CA HIS A 33 -4.58 -17.63 6.48
C HIS A 33 -4.42 -17.76 4.96
N THR A 34 -5.13 -16.91 4.22
CA THR A 34 -4.79 -16.66 2.81
C THR A 34 -4.24 -15.26 2.73
N VAL A 35 -2.94 -15.15 2.50
CA VAL A 35 -2.28 -13.86 2.37
C VAL A 35 -2.17 -13.53 0.89
N ILE A 36 -2.60 -12.34 0.50
CA ILE A 36 -2.56 -11.86 -0.88
C ILE A 36 -1.56 -10.71 -0.93
N ALA A 37 -0.45 -10.95 -1.61
CA ALA A 37 0.54 -9.93 -1.93
C ALA A 37 0.21 -9.35 -3.30
N VAL A 38 0.19 -8.03 -3.44
CA VAL A 38 -0.01 -7.40 -4.75
C VAL A 38 1.15 -6.51 -5.18
N ASN A 39 1.56 -6.65 -6.44
CA ASN A 39 2.63 -5.85 -7.03
C ASN A 39 2.33 -5.55 -8.51
N ARG A 40 3.14 -4.69 -9.14
CA ARG A 40 2.87 -4.24 -10.53
C ARG A 40 3.21 -5.29 -11.58
N ASP A 41 4.11 -6.20 -11.23
CA ASP A 41 4.64 -7.22 -12.13
C ASP A 41 4.91 -8.52 -11.34
N PRO A 42 3.92 -9.41 -11.28
CA PRO A 42 4.07 -10.71 -10.64
C PRO A 42 5.11 -11.60 -11.32
N SER A 43 5.50 -11.31 -12.57
CA SER A 43 6.51 -12.09 -13.31
C SER A 43 7.94 -11.63 -13.06
N HIS A 44 8.13 -10.53 -12.32
CA HIS A 44 9.45 -10.05 -11.96
C HIS A 44 10.12 -11.01 -10.96
N PRO A 45 11.43 -11.32 -11.06
CA PRO A 45 12.10 -12.29 -10.19
C PRO A 45 11.98 -12.02 -8.67
N THR A 46 11.77 -10.77 -8.29
CA THR A 46 11.58 -10.37 -6.89
C THR A 46 10.21 -10.78 -6.33
N SER A 47 9.24 -11.06 -7.21
CA SER A 47 7.95 -11.63 -6.89
C SER A 47 8.06 -13.13 -6.63
N ASP A 48 8.88 -13.83 -7.41
CA ASP A 48 9.12 -15.27 -7.26
C ASP A 48 9.69 -15.60 -5.88
N ALA A 49 10.63 -14.77 -5.40
CA ALA A 49 11.20 -14.91 -4.06
C ALA A 49 10.17 -14.80 -2.91
N LEU A 50 8.97 -14.25 -3.15
CA LEU A 50 7.90 -14.23 -2.15
C LEU A 50 7.26 -15.61 -2.00
N ALA A 51 7.22 -16.40 -3.07
CA ALA A 51 6.68 -17.76 -3.05
C ALA A 51 7.47 -18.66 -2.11
N ASP A 52 8.77 -18.40 -1.95
CA ASP A 52 9.69 -19.16 -1.09
C ASP A 52 9.61 -18.78 0.40
N LEU A 53 8.83 -17.74 0.76
CA LEU A 53 8.69 -17.35 2.17
C LEU A 53 8.05 -18.49 2.98
N PRO A 54 8.56 -18.78 4.20
CA PRO A 54 7.99 -19.81 5.06
C PRO A 54 6.54 -19.49 5.41
N LYS A 55 5.71 -20.52 5.53
CA LYS A 55 4.27 -20.41 5.80
C LYS A 55 3.89 -21.36 6.93
N ALA A 56 3.04 -20.89 7.83
CA ALA A 56 2.44 -21.74 8.84
C ALA A 56 1.45 -22.74 8.21
N GLU A 57 1.07 -23.75 8.98
CA GLU A 57 0.11 -24.76 8.53
C GLU A 57 -1.22 -24.15 8.09
N GLY A 58 -1.76 -24.64 6.97
CA GLY A 58 -3.02 -24.16 6.40
C GLY A 58 -2.94 -22.74 5.82
N THR A 59 -1.75 -22.14 5.72
CA THR A 59 -1.56 -20.78 5.19
C THR A 59 -1.05 -20.77 3.76
N THR A 60 -1.72 -19.99 2.91
CA THR A 60 -1.42 -19.84 1.49
C THR A 60 -1.01 -18.42 1.14
N LEU A 61 -0.23 -18.27 0.07
CA LEU A 61 0.17 -17.00 -0.49
C LEU A 61 -0.35 -16.89 -1.93
N GLU A 62 -1.06 -15.81 -2.23
CA GLU A 62 -1.48 -15.44 -3.57
C GLU A 62 -0.74 -14.17 -4.00
N ILE A 63 -0.15 -14.18 -5.19
CA ILE A 63 0.52 -13.00 -5.77
C ILE A 63 -0.33 -12.50 -6.94
N ILE A 64 -0.81 -11.26 -6.88
CA ILE A 64 -1.71 -10.70 -7.89
C ILE A 64 -1.19 -9.37 -8.41
N LYS A 65 -1.35 -9.16 -9.72
CA LYS A 65 -1.03 -7.88 -10.36
C LYS A 65 -1.96 -6.78 -9.87
N LEU A 66 -1.39 -5.69 -9.37
CA LEU A 66 -2.11 -4.46 -9.09
C LEU A 66 -1.18 -3.25 -9.13
N TYR A 67 -1.50 -2.30 -10.00
CA TYR A 67 -1.03 -0.92 -9.89
C TYR A 67 -2.19 0.04 -9.56
N ALA A 68 -2.16 0.68 -8.41
CA ALA A 68 -3.29 1.45 -7.88
C ALA A 68 -3.66 2.69 -8.72
N LEU A 69 -2.74 3.19 -9.54
CA LEU A 69 -2.99 4.29 -10.49
C LEU A 69 -3.43 3.82 -11.88
N SER A 70 -3.42 2.51 -12.14
CA SER A 70 -4.06 1.97 -13.34
C SER A 70 -5.57 2.09 -13.21
N GLN A 71 -6.23 2.55 -14.27
CA GLN A 71 -7.69 2.65 -14.32
C GLN A 71 -8.37 1.27 -14.32
N THR A 72 -7.64 0.20 -14.67
CA THR A 72 -8.19 -1.14 -14.86
C THR A 72 -7.68 -2.15 -13.84
N ASP A 73 -6.44 -2.01 -13.34
CA ASP A 73 -5.83 -3.03 -12.49
C ASP A 73 -6.62 -3.31 -11.19
N PRO A 74 -7.11 -2.32 -10.42
CA PRO A 74 -7.84 -2.62 -9.18
C PRO A 74 -9.08 -3.49 -9.42
N ALA A 75 -9.86 -3.20 -10.47
CA ALA A 75 -11.02 -4.01 -10.83
C ALA A 75 -10.62 -5.39 -11.37
N ALA A 76 -9.53 -5.48 -12.15
CA ALA A 76 -9.00 -6.74 -12.63
C ALA A 76 -8.48 -7.63 -11.50
N ALA A 77 -7.85 -7.05 -10.48
CA ALA A 77 -7.36 -7.77 -9.31
C ALA A 77 -8.51 -8.39 -8.49
N VAL A 78 -9.62 -7.67 -8.32
CA VAL A 78 -10.84 -8.21 -7.69
C VAL A 78 -11.40 -9.40 -8.49
N LYS A 79 -11.44 -9.30 -9.83
CA LYS A 79 -11.85 -10.41 -10.70
C LYS A 79 -10.90 -11.62 -10.60
N ALA A 80 -9.59 -11.36 -10.54
CA ALA A 80 -8.58 -12.41 -10.40
C ALA A 80 -8.70 -13.15 -9.05
N LEU A 81 -9.03 -12.44 -7.97
CA LEU A 81 -9.36 -13.05 -6.68
C LEU A 81 -10.61 -13.93 -6.77
N ALA A 82 -11.68 -13.42 -7.37
CA ALA A 82 -12.91 -14.19 -7.54
C ALA A 82 -12.69 -15.48 -8.33
N ALA A 83 -11.87 -15.44 -9.39
CA ALA A 83 -11.49 -16.62 -10.18
C ALA A 83 -10.72 -17.68 -9.37
N LYS A 84 -10.06 -17.27 -8.28
CA LYS A 84 -9.38 -18.16 -7.31
C LYS A 84 -10.29 -18.60 -6.15
N GLY A 85 -11.60 -18.31 -6.23
CA GLY A 85 -12.56 -18.61 -5.16
C GLY A 85 -12.46 -17.67 -3.95
N ILE A 86 -11.76 -16.54 -4.07
CA ILE A 86 -11.66 -15.53 -3.02
C ILE A 86 -12.72 -14.46 -3.29
N THR A 87 -13.87 -14.60 -2.62
CA THR A 87 -15.03 -13.70 -2.78
C THR A 87 -15.08 -12.56 -1.76
N HIS A 88 -14.27 -12.62 -0.70
CA HIS A 88 -14.12 -11.56 0.29
C HIS A 88 -12.68 -11.42 0.76
N ILE A 89 -12.38 -10.26 1.36
CA ILE A 89 -11.14 -10.04 2.12
C ILE A 89 -11.50 -9.54 3.52
N ASP A 90 -10.81 -10.03 4.54
CA ASP A 90 -11.05 -9.61 5.93
C ASP A 90 -10.27 -8.34 6.28
N ILE A 91 -9.07 -8.21 5.72
CA ILE A 91 -8.17 -7.09 5.99
C ILE A 91 -7.64 -6.52 4.67
N LEU A 92 -7.80 -5.21 4.48
CA LEU A 92 -7.17 -4.44 3.41
C LEU A 92 -6.09 -3.53 4.00
N VAL A 93 -4.82 -3.87 3.77
CA VAL A 93 -3.69 -3.03 4.16
C VAL A 93 -3.26 -2.19 2.96
N ALA A 94 -3.54 -0.89 3.01
CA ALA A 94 -3.21 0.05 1.95
C ALA A 94 -1.88 0.75 2.26
N ASN A 95 -0.78 0.20 1.73
CA ASN A 95 0.58 0.70 1.92
C ASN A 95 1.24 1.18 0.62
N ALA A 96 0.51 1.90 -0.25
CA ALA A 96 1.12 2.56 -1.40
C ALA A 96 1.51 3.99 -1.05
N GLY A 97 2.82 4.24 -0.95
CA GLY A 97 3.36 5.57 -0.71
C GLY A 97 4.69 5.80 -1.42
N ILE A 98 4.90 7.03 -1.90
CA ILE A 98 6.20 7.55 -2.33
C ILE A 98 6.58 8.75 -1.46
N ALA A 99 7.90 8.96 -1.34
CA ALA A 99 8.51 10.16 -0.80
C ALA A 99 9.75 10.46 -1.66
N LEU A 100 9.60 11.34 -2.64
CA LEU A 100 10.65 11.62 -3.64
C LEU A 100 11.53 12.80 -3.25
N SER A 101 10.98 13.82 -2.58
CA SER A 101 11.68 15.04 -2.21
C SER A 101 10.98 15.72 -1.01
N TRP A 102 11.75 16.53 -0.26
CA TRP A 102 11.27 17.31 0.90
C TRP A 102 11.72 18.79 0.83
N PRO A 103 11.45 19.51 -0.27
CA PRO A 103 11.88 20.90 -0.41
C PRO A 103 11.04 21.85 0.45
N LYS A 104 11.52 23.09 0.61
CA LYS A 104 10.70 24.18 1.16
C LYS A 104 9.51 24.45 0.24
N VAL A 105 8.43 25.02 0.80
CA VAL A 105 7.24 25.42 0.00
C VAL A 105 7.61 26.43 -1.08
N SER A 106 8.60 27.29 -0.85
CA SER A 106 9.12 28.24 -1.84
C SER A 106 9.85 27.59 -3.02
N GLU A 107 10.24 26.32 -2.91
CA GLU A 107 11.09 25.60 -3.86
C GLU A 107 10.40 24.37 -4.48
N VAL A 108 9.29 23.90 -3.88
CA VAL A 108 8.61 22.68 -4.32
C VAL A 108 8.03 22.83 -5.72
N LYS A 109 8.25 21.82 -6.56
CA LYS A 109 7.65 21.76 -7.89
C LYS A 109 6.25 21.18 -7.80
N VAL A 110 5.26 21.88 -8.35
CA VAL A 110 3.86 21.39 -8.42
C VAL A 110 3.77 19.98 -9.02
N LYS A 111 4.57 19.66 -10.04
CA LYS A 111 4.62 18.33 -10.66
C LYS A 111 5.07 17.23 -9.68
N GLU A 112 6.00 17.53 -8.78
CA GLU A 112 6.44 16.59 -7.75
C GLU A 112 5.36 16.39 -6.69
N THR A 113 4.70 17.48 -6.25
CA THR A 113 3.54 17.42 -5.36
C THR A 113 2.43 16.57 -5.98
N GLN A 114 2.08 16.81 -7.25
CA GLN A 114 1.06 16.04 -7.95
C GLN A 114 1.39 14.54 -7.96
N LYS A 115 2.65 14.17 -8.21
CA LYS A 115 3.07 12.76 -8.20
C LYS A 115 2.88 12.10 -6.83
N HIS A 116 3.12 12.83 -5.73
CA HIS A 116 2.82 12.35 -4.38
C HIS A 116 1.31 12.23 -4.17
N THR A 117 0.51 13.22 -4.60
CA THR A 117 -0.96 13.18 -4.52
C THR A 117 -1.53 11.99 -5.27
N ASP A 118 -1.08 11.76 -6.50
CA ASP A 118 -1.54 10.64 -7.31
C ASP A 118 -1.32 9.32 -6.57
N VAL A 119 -0.09 9.04 -6.13
CA VAL A 119 0.24 7.76 -5.51
C VAL A 119 -0.36 7.63 -4.10
N ASN A 120 -0.14 8.63 -3.24
CA ASN A 120 -0.41 8.52 -1.81
C ASN A 120 -1.89 8.79 -1.47
N LEU A 121 -2.63 9.51 -2.33
CA LEU A 121 -4.04 9.83 -2.14
C LEU A 121 -4.92 9.12 -3.17
N TYR A 122 -4.76 9.38 -4.46
CA TYR A 122 -5.66 8.82 -5.48
C TYR A 122 -5.50 7.30 -5.61
N GLY A 123 -4.28 6.78 -5.48
CA GLY A 123 -4.02 5.34 -5.44
C GLY A 123 -4.78 4.65 -4.31
N PHE A 124 -4.84 5.25 -3.11
CA PHE A 124 -5.65 4.74 -2.01
C PHE A 124 -7.15 4.76 -2.33
N ILE A 125 -7.66 5.85 -2.92
CA ILE A 125 -9.07 5.98 -3.29
C ILE A 125 -9.47 4.89 -4.28
N HIS A 126 -8.69 4.69 -5.35
CA HIS A 126 -8.96 3.65 -6.34
C HIS A 126 -8.95 2.25 -5.73
N LEU A 127 -7.95 1.95 -4.89
CA LEU A 127 -7.87 0.66 -4.19
C LEU A 127 -9.10 0.45 -3.31
N TYR A 128 -9.42 1.42 -2.46
CA TYR A 128 -10.55 1.30 -1.54
C TYR A 128 -11.86 1.14 -2.31
N GLN A 129 -12.12 1.94 -3.33
CA GLN A 129 -13.35 1.83 -4.12
C GLN A 129 -13.49 0.46 -4.79
N ALA A 130 -12.41 -0.06 -5.39
CA ALA A 130 -12.43 -1.35 -6.07
C ALA A 130 -12.65 -2.53 -5.11
N PHE A 131 -11.98 -2.51 -3.94
CA PHE A 131 -12.01 -3.62 -2.98
C PHE A 131 -13.12 -3.51 -1.94
N ARG A 132 -13.78 -2.35 -1.81
CA ARG A 132 -14.88 -2.16 -0.85
C ARG A 132 -16.01 -3.19 -0.98
N PRO A 133 -16.47 -3.60 -2.18
CA PRO A 133 -17.50 -4.63 -2.29
C PRO A 133 -17.08 -5.94 -1.64
N VAL A 134 -15.87 -6.45 -1.94
CA VAL A 134 -15.37 -7.70 -1.37
C VAL A 134 -14.94 -7.58 0.10
N LEU A 135 -14.58 -6.38 0.57
CA LEU A 135 -14.31 -6.13 1.99
C LEU A 135 -15.61 -6.17 2.81
N LYS A 136 -16.74 -5.69 2.26
CA LYS A 136 -18.04 -5.68 2.96
C LYS A 136 -18.62 -7.06 3.24
N GLU A 137 -18.24 -8.06 2.46
CA GLU A 137 -18.67 -9.45 2.64
C GLU A 137 -17.98 -10.14 3.83
N ALA A 138 -16.95 -9.53 4.41
CA ALA A 138 -16.30 -10.06 5.62
C ALA A 138 -17.14 -9.83 6.87
N GLN A 139 -17.09 -10.77 7.82
CA GLN A 139 -17.80 -10.65 9.10
C GLN A 139 -17.29 -9.49 9.95
N ALA A 140 -15.99 -9.18 9.88
CA ALA A 140 -15.35 -8.13 10.67
C ALA A 140 -14.28 -7.41 9.82
N PRO A 141 -14.68 -6.57 8.85
CA PRO A 141 -13.75 -5.97 7.90
C PRO A 141 -12.81 -4.97 8.56
N LYS A 142 -11.54 -4.99 8.15
CA LYS A 142 -10.51 -4.04 8.61
C LYS A 142 -9.88 -3.33 7.42
N LEU A 143 -9.96 -2.00 7.42
CA LEU A 143 -9.18 -1.14 6.52
C LEU A 143 -8.01 -0.56 7.31
N VAL A 144 -6.79 -0.81 6.83
CA VAL A 144 -5.55 -0.38 7.48
C VAL A 144 -4.74 0.48 6.50
N PRO A 145 -5.00 1.79 6.43
CA PRO A 145 -4.16 2.71 5.67
C PRO A 145 -2.83 2.92 6.40
N ILE A 146 -1.71 2.76 5.69
CA ILE A 146 -0.38 3.05 6.24
C ILE A 146 -0.02 4.49 5.93
N GLY A 147 0.00 5.32 6.98
CA GLY A 147 0.40 6.73 6.91
C GLY A 147 1.89 6.95 7.21
N SER A 148 2.25 8.22 7.36
CA SER A 148 3.60 8.67 7.78
C SER A 148 3.45 9.73 8.87
N GLY A 149 4.50 9.91 9.69
CA GLY A 149 4.61 11.02 10.63
C GLY A 149 4.43 12.39 9.95
N SER A 150 4.80 12.51 8.68
CA SER A 150 4.61 13.71 7.84
C SER A 150 3.15 14.10 7.64
N ALA A 151 2.19 13.22 7.94
CA ALA A 151 0.76 13.53 7.91
C ALA A 151 0.30 14.34 9.14
N PHE A 152 1.16 14.52 10.16
CA PHE A 152 0.85 15.21 11.40
C PHE A 152 1.59 16.54 11.50
N LEU A 153 0.85 17.64 11.73
CA LEU A 153 1.40 19.00 11.82
C LEU A 153 2.56 19.15 12.81
N MET A 154 2.51 18.44 13.94
CA MET A 154 3.52 18.53 15.00
C MET A 154 4.92 18.08 14.57
N GLN A 155 5.02 17.23 13.54
CA GLN A 155 6.30 16.73 13.06
C GLN A 155 6.90 17.57 11.92
N VAL A 156 6.09 18.43 11.27
CA VAL A 156 6.51 19.28 10.15
C VAL A 156 7.07 20.63 10.63
N ALA A 157 6.65 21.10 11.81
CA ALA A 157 7.04 22.40 12.38
C ALA A 157 8.56 22.60 12.57
N PRO A 158 9.36 21.62 13.04
CA PRO A 158 10.81 21.83 13.21
C PRO A 158 11.56 21.98 11.87
N THR A 159 11.03 21.39 10.80
CA THR A 159 11.63 21.36 9.45
C THR A 159 11.25 22.56 8.57
N LEU A 160 10.17 23.28 8.87
CA LEU A 160 9.71 24.39 8.05
C LEU A 160 10.43 25.71 8.31
N GLY A 161 11.36 25.76 9.26
CA GLY A 161 12.23 26.93 9.46
C GLY A 161 11.46 28.24 9.65
N LEU A 162 10.27 28.19 10.25
CA LEU A 162 9.48 29.38 10.61
C LEU A 162 10.14 30.10 11.80
N ASN A 163 11.35 30.60 11.59
CA ASN A 163 12.09 31.50 12.48
C ASN A 163 12.48 32.78 11.72
N GLU A 164 11.66 33.23 10.77
CA GLU A 164 11.83 34.54 10.17
C GLU A 164 10.73 35.50 10.66
N ARG A 165 11.13 36.24 11.70
CA ARG A 165 10.72 37.59 12.10
C ARG A 165 9.22 37.93 12.07
N THR A 166 8.64 38.00 13.26
CA THR A 166 7.63 39.01 13.60
C THR A 166 7.84 39.51 15.02
N TYR A 167 8.85 40.35 15.21
CA TYR A 167 8.86 41.35 16.27
C TYR A 167 9.67 42.56 15.81
N HIS A 168 8.98 43.54 15.27
CA HIS A 168 9.39 44.93 15.42
C HIS A 168 8.16 45.70 15.89
N SER A 169 8.26 46.16 17.13
CA SER A 169 7.49 47.24 17.76
C SER A 169 7.58 48.54 16.97
#